data_AF-A0A9W6SY35-F1
#
_entry.id   AF-A0A9W6SY35-F1
#
_cell.length_a   1.000
_cell.length_b   1.000
_cell.length_c   1.000
_cell.angle_alpha   90.00
_cell.angle_beta   90.00
_cell.angle_gamma   90.00
#
_symmetry.space_group_name_H-M   'P 1'
#
loop_
_entity.id
_entity.type
_entity.pdbx_description
1 polymer ?
#
loop_
_entity_poly.entity_id
_entity_poly.type
_entity_poly.pdbx_seq_one_letter_code
_entity_poly.pdbx_strand_id
1 'polypeptide(L)'
;MLSKSHCRIPYESEDEKLEISDFYDFTSSYSTPATTTSAEDGEEEEWEDVDEEDVDEDDDNVTIASEDLPQEISYVNGHELHLPTGQVVGHRSLARYYRQNVKPEKELSEGHGTVIAAETRHFATTIDREQSAESKRVWRKQEKSKDRNDRRAAKFINNQEHYRDQLLQ
;
A
#
# COMPACT_ATOMS: atom_id res chain seq x y z
N MET A 1 14.25 36.80 -18.03
CA MET A 1 14.95 36.25 -16.86
C MET A 1 14.57 37.01 -15.58
N LEU A 2 14.77 38.32 -15.49
CA LEU A 2 14.51 39.11 -14.25
C LEU A 2 13.04 39.16 -13.78
N SER A 3 12.06 39.30 -14.68
CA SER A 3 10.65 39.46 -14.30
C SER A 3 9.96 38.17 -13.84
N LYS A 4 10.44 37.01 -14.31
CA LYS A 4 9.91 35.68 -13.97
C LYS A 4 10.84 34.93 -13.01
N SER A 5 11.92 35.56 -12.55
CA SER A 5 12.93 34.94 -11.70
C SER A 5 13.54 33.65 -12.27
N HIS A 6 13.67 33.56 -13.59
CA HIS A 6 14.36 32.45 -14.26
C HIS A 6 15.87 32.72 -14.22
N CYS A 7 16.48 32.42 -13.08
CA CYS A 7 17.92 32.55 -12.83
C CYS A 7 18.57 31.19 -12.51
N ARG A 8 17.86 30.09 -12.77
CA ARG A 8 18.32 28.71 -12.54
C ARG A 8 18.35 27.97 -13.86
N ILE A 9 19.31 27.07 -13.97
CA ILE A 9 19.43 26.17 -15.10
C ILE A 9 18.57 24.93 -14.81
N PRO A 10 17.68 24.51 -15.73
CA PRO A 10 16.92 23.27 -15.58
C PRO A 10 17.83 22.04 -15.53
N TYR A 11 17.56 21.11 -14.62
CA TYR A 11 18.32 19.86 -14.45
C TYR A 11 17.41 18.73 -13.93
N GLU A 12 16.11 18.82 -14.18
CA GLU A 12 15.12 17.86 -13.67
C GLU A 12 14.86 16.74 -14.68
N SER A 13 14.63 17.11 -15.95
CA SER A 13 14.46 16.16 -17.05
C SER A 13 15.81 15.64 -17.55
N GLU A 14 15.79 14.46 -18.17
CA GLU A 14 17.01 13.86 -18.74
C GLU A 14 17.53 14.63 -19.95
N ASP A 15 16.62 15.11 -20.81
CA ASP A 15 16.96 15.89 -22.01
C ASP A 15 17.77 17.15 -21.66
N GLU A 16 17.36 17.90 -20.64
CA GLU A 16 18.05 19.11 -20.17
C GLU A 16 19.44 18.79 -19.56
N LYS A 17 19.58 17.63 -18.91
CA LYS A 17 20.88 17.18 -18.37
C LYS A 17 21.84 16.82 -19.49
N LEU A 18 21.34 16.20 -20.55
CA LEU A 18 22.12 15.79 -21.71
C LEU A 18 22.70 16.99 -22.47
N GLU A 19 21.99 18.11 -22.53
CA GLU A 19 22.51 19.34 -23.16
C GLU A 19 23.74 19.93 -22.46
N ILE A 20 23.96 19.58 -21.18
CA ILE A 20 25.05 20.13 -20.34
C ILE A 20 26.00 19.00 -19.90
N SER A 21 25.82 17.76 -20.39
CA SER A 21 26.65 16.62 -19.96
C SER A 21 28.13 16.82 -20.27
N ASP A 22 28.46 17.49 -21.38
CA ASP A 22 29.85 17.73 -21.82
C ASP A 22 30.66 18.54 -20.80
N PHE A 23 30.00 19.30 -19.91
CA PHE A 23 30.64 20.14 -18.90
C PHE A 23 30.79 19.43 -17.54
N TYR A 24 30.29 18.20 -17.39
CA TYR A 24 30.30 17.47 -16.12
C TYR A 24 30.74 16.01 -16.29
N ASP A 25 31.69 15.59 -15.45
CA ASP A 25 32.15 14.20 -15.40
C ASP A 25 31.61 13.49 -14.14
N PHE A 26 31.01 12.31 -14.33
CA PHE A 26 30.44 11.45 -13.28
C PHE A 26 31.14 10.10 -13.14
N THR A 27 32.28 9.88 -13.79
CA THR A 27 33.07 8.63 -13.71
C THR A 27 33.31 8.17 -12.27
N SER A 28 33.63 9.08 -11.35
CA SER A 28 33.81 8.78 -9.92
C SER A 28 32.54 8.27 -9.21
N SER A 29 31.36 8.64 -9.69
CA SER A 29 30.06 8.28 -9.07
C SER A 29 29.56 6.91 -9.51
N TYR A 30 30.08 6.38 -10.62
CA TYR A 30 29.82 5.03 -11.10
C TYR A 30 30.95 4.05 -10.78
N SER A 31 31.97 4.48 -10.01
CA SER A 31 32.98 3.55 -9.48
C SER A 31 32.25 2.52 -8.63
N THR A 32 32.11 1.32 -9.20
CA THR A 32 31.40 0.21 -8.59
C THR A 32 32.13 -0.12 -7.28
N PRO A 33 31.50 -0.04 -6.10
CA PRO A 33 32.08 -0.67 -4.94
C PRO A 33 32.14 -2.16 -5.27
N ALA A 34 33.36 -2.69 -5.42
CA ALA A 34 33.61 -4.07 -5.72
C ALA A 34 32.68 -4.95 -4.86
N THR A 35 31.84 -5.71 -5.56
CA THR A 35 31.04 -6.84 -5.08
C THR A 35 31.33 -7.21 -3.63
N THR A 36 30.45 -6.81 -2.70
CA THR A 36 30.47 -7.28 -1.31
C THR A 36 30.05 -8.76 -1.27
N THR A 37 30.90 -9.65 -1.77
CA THR A 37 30.92 -11.05 -1.36
C THR A 37 31.99 -11.18 -0.29
N SER A 38 31.55 -11.53 0.91
CA SER A 38 32.37 -11.82 2.08
C SER A 38 33.63 -12.61 1.75
N ALA A 39 34.80 -11.98 1.90
CA ALA A 39 36.02 -12.61 2.39
C ALA A 39 37.06 -11.51 2.71
N GLU A 40 37.41 -11.41 3.99
CA GLU A 40 38.78 -11.24 4.48
C GLU A 40 39.53 -9.92 4.18
N ASP A 41 39.60 -9.09 5.24
CA ASP A 41 40.80 -8.44 5.81
C ASP A 41 42.05 -8.22 4.91
N GLY A 42 42.48 -6.95 4.82
CA GLY A 42 43.71 -6.49 4.15
C GLY A 42 43.48 -6.04 2.70
N GLU A 43 44.03 -4.96 2.15
CA GLU A 43 45.21 -4.17 2.51
C GLU A 43 45.09 -2.75 1.91
N GLU A 44 45.69 -1.81 2.62
CA GLU A 44 46.43 -0.61 2.18
C GLU A 44 45.91 0.25 1.01
N GLU A 45 45.56 1.50 1.34
CA GLU A 45 45.62 2.63 0.42
C GLU A 45 47.06 2.79 -0.09
N GLU A 46 47.39 2.12 -1.19
CA GLU A 46 48.58 2.34 -1.99
C GLU A 46 48.38 3.63 -2.79
N TRP A 47 48.90 4.73 -2.23
CA TRP A 47 49.09 5.98 -2.94
C TRP A 47 50.11 5.72 -4.06
N GLU A 48 49.62 5.53 -5.28
CA GLU A 48 50.43 5.35 -6.49
C GLU A 48 51.19 6.65 -6.77
N ASP A 49 52.48 6.66 -6.40
CA ASP A 49 53.43 7.71 -6.80
C ASP A 49 53.56 7.68 -8.33
N VAL A 50 53.12 8.78 -8.97
CA VAL A 50 53.21 8.96 -10.43
C VAL A 50 54.69 9.18 -10.80
N ASP A 51 55.32 8.15 -11.34
CA ASP A 51 56.54 8.30 -12.14
C ASP A 51 56.14 8.77 -13.56
N GLU A 52 56.64 9.93 -13.93
CA GLU A 52 56.47 10.60 -15.21
C GLU A 52 57.24 9.83 -16.30
N GLU A 53 56.58 8.91 -17.00
CA GLU A 53 57.05 8.34 -18.27
C GLU A 53 56.05 8.59 -19.40
N ASP A 54 56.51 9.35 -20.39
CA ASP A 54 55.87 9.60 -21.68
C ASP A 54 55.46 8.28 -22.36
N VAL A 55 54.16 8.11 -22.63
CA VAL A 55 53.66 7.10 -23.57
C VAL A 55 52.65 7.74 -24.51
N ASP A 56 52.90 7.51 -25.79
CA ASP A 56 52.41 8.21 -26.98
C ASP A 56 50.88 8.18 -27.21
N GLU A 57 50.43 9.20 -27.93
CA GLU A 57 49.11 9.31 -28.59
C GLU A 57 48.86 8.08 -29.49
N ASP A 58 47.81 7.29 -29.23
CA ASP A 58 47.06 6.57 -30.26
C ASP A 58 45.74 5.96 -29.72
N ASP A 59 44.65 6.30 -30.41
CA ASP A 59 43.36 5.58 -30.53
C ASP A 59 42.35 5.62 -29.34
N ASP A 60 41.79 6.80 -29.09
CA ASP A 60 40.55 6.98 -28.30
C ASP A 60 39.31 6.51 -29.07
N ASN A 61 39.22 5.21 -29.34
CA ASN A 61 37.94 4.53 -29.40
C ASN A 61 37.87 3.59 -28.21
N VAL A 62 37.72 4.19 -27.01
CA VAL A 62 37.21 3.49 -25.84
C VAL A 62 35.79 3.06 -26.20
N THR A 63 35.69 1.89 -26.84
CA THR A 63 34.48 1.09 -26.84
C THR A 63 34.13 0.91 -25.38
N ILE A 64 33.21 1.75 -24.89
CA ILE A 64 32.48 1.54 -23.65
C ILE A 64 31.75 0.23 -23.90
N ALA A 65 32.45 -0.88 -23.65
CA ALA A 65 31.87 -2.18 -23.59
C ALA A 65 30.73 -2.02 -22.59
N SER A 66 29.53 -2.20 -23.11
CA SER A 66 28.31 -2.37 -22.36
C SER A 66 28.45 -3.63 -21.51
N GLU A 67 29.40 -3.64 -20.57
CA GLU A 67 29.44 -4.61 -19.51
C GLU A 67 28.23 -4.29 -18.65
N ASP A 68 27.33 -5.26 -18.61
CA ASP A 68 26.08 -5.25 -17.90
C ASP A 68 26.28 -4.71 -16.49
N LEU A 69 26.10 -3.39 -16.33
CA LEU A 69 25.92 -2.74 -15.04
C LEU A 69 24.89 -3.59 -14.31
N PRO A 70 25.20 -4.12 -13.11
CA PRO A 70 24.21 -4.84 -12.33
C PRO A 70 23.10 -3.86 -12.04
N GLN A 71 22.08 -3.94 -12.88
CA GLN A 71 20.82 -3.25 -12.71
C GLN A 71 20.20 -3.90 -11.48
N GLU A 72 20.61 -3.45 -10.29
CA GLU A 72 19.82 -3.57 -9.07
C GLU A 72 18.57 -2.70 -9.30
N ILE A 73 17.66 -3.21 -10.13
CA ILE A 73 16.47 -2.49 -10.55
C ILE A 73 15.62 -2.38 -9.30
N SER A 74 15.60 -1.18 -8.72
CA SER A 74 14.50 -0.81 -7.86
C SER A 74 13.22 -0.96 -8.68
N TYR A 75 12.42 -1.99 -8.39
CA TYR A 75 11.20 -2.26 -9.14
C TYR A 75 9.97 -1.99 -8.27
N VAL A 76 8.95 -1.44 -8.93
CA VAL A 76 7.70 -1.02 -8.30
C VAL A 76 6.71 -2.17 -8.36
N ASN A 77 6.34 -2.70 -7.20
CA ASN A 77 5.31 -3.73 -7.04
C ASN A 77 4.04 -3.10 -6.48
N GLY A 78 3.38 -2.24 -7.26
CA GLY A 78 2.08 -1.62 -6.94
C GLY A 78 2.03 -0.79 -5.65
N HIS A 79 2.02 -1.46 -4.51
CA HIS A 79 2.03 -0.87 -3.17
C HIS A 79 3.35 -1.03 -2.41
N GLU A 80 4.35 -1.66 -3.02
CA GLU A 80 5.68 -1.88 -2.45
C GLU A 80 6.77 -1.46 -3.44
N LEU A 81 7.90 -0.99 -2.92
CA LEU A 81 9.10 -0.67 -3.68
C LEU A 81 10.25 -1.50 -3.13
N HIS A 82 10.84 -2.34 -3.98
CA HIS A 82 12.04 -3.08 -3.64
C HIS A 82 13.26 -2.20 -3.90
N LEU A 83 14.09 -2.02 -2.88
CA LEU A 83 15.33 -1.27 -3.01
C LEU A 83 16.50 -2.21 -3.34
N PRO A 84 17.57 -1.67 -3.96
CA PRO A 84 18.85 -2.37 -4.16
C PRO A 84 19.41 -2.99 -2.88
N THR A 85 19.21 -2.32 -1.74
CA THR A 85 19.63 -2.79 -0.41
C THR A 85 18.85 -4.01 0.11
N GLY A 86 17.90 -4.55 -0.67
CA GLY A 86 17.01 -5.65 -0.27
C GLY A 86 15.85 -5.23 0.64
N GLN A 87 15.76 -3.94 0.99
CA GLN A 87 14.68 -3.41 1.81
C GLN A 87 13.41 -3.20 0.98
N VAL A 88 12.24 -3.41 1.59
CA VAL A 88 10.94 -3.19 0.96
C VAL A 88 10.25 -2.00 1.61
N VAL A 89 9.94 -0.97 0.82
CA VAL A 89 9.28 0.26 1.29
C VAL A 89 7.81 0.25 0.85
N GLY A 90 6.91 0.55 1.78
CA GLY A 90 5.46 0.57 1.53
C GLY A 90 4.95 1.88 0.89
N HIS A 91 3.83 1.78 0.17
CA HIS A 91 3.20 2.91 -0.51
C HIS A 91 2.29 3.74 0.42
N ARG A 92 2.23 5.06 0.18
CA ARG A 92 1.44 6.01 1.00
C ARG A 92 -0.06 5.69 1.07
N SER A 93 -0.62 4.98 0.08
CA SER A 93 -2.03 4.58 0.06
C SER A 93 -2.39 3.65 1.22
N LEU A 94 -1.44 2.81 1.66
CA LEU A 94 -1.61 1.87 2.75
C LEU A 94 -1.18 2.45 4.11
N ALA A 95 -0.87 3.74 4.19
CA ALA A 95 -0.43 4.39 5.43
C ALA A 95 -1.43 4.24 6.59
N ARG A 96 -2.73 4.09 6.30
CA ARG A 96 -3.74 3.79 7.33
C ARG A 96 -3.49 2.42 7.99
N TYR A 97 -3.14 1.41 7.20
CA TYR A 97 -2.88 0.05 7.68
C TYR A 97 -1.51 -0.05 8.35
N TYR A 98 -0.49 0.64 7.84
CA TYR A 98 0.84 0.66 8.47
C TYR A 98 0.85 1.34 9.85
N ARG A 99 -0.11 2.24 10.12
CA ARG A 99 -0.30 2.84 11.45
C ARG A 99 -1.16 2.00 12.39
N GLN A 100 -1.69 0.86 11.94
CA GLN A 100 -2.57 0.02 12.73
C GLN A 100 -1.77 -0.88 13.67
N ASN A 101 -2.10 -0.85 14.96
CA ASN A 101 -1.59 -1.81 15.94
C ASN A 101 -2.64 -2.91 16.14
N VAL A 102 -2.52 -4.01 15.37
CA VAL A 102 -3.35 -5.21 15.56
C VAL A 102 -2.93 -5.96 16.83
N LYS A 103 -3.88 -6.66 17.47
CA LYS A 103 -3.54 -7.56 18.57
C LYS A 103 -2.68 -8.71 18.00
N PRO A 104 -1.60 -9.11 18.69
CA PRO A 104 -0.79 -10.24 18.26
C PRO A 104 -1.62 -11.52 18.29
N GLU A 105 -1.16 -12.52 17.54
CA GLU A 105 -1.73 -13.85 17.60
C GLU A 105 -1.67 -14.38 19.04
N LYS A 106 -2.77 -15.01 19.48
CA LYS A 106 -2.84 -15.58 20.82
C LYS A 106 -2.16 -16.94 20.81
N GLU A 107 -0.92 -16.98 21.26
CA GLU A 107 -0.22 -18.24 21.49
C GLU A 107 -0.90 -19.02 22.63
N LEU A 108 -1.37 -20.22 22.32
CA LEU A 108 -1.94 -21.13 23.32
C LEU A 108 -0.81 -21.97 23.91
N SER A 109 -0.77 -22.04 25.25
CA SER A 109 0.10 -23.02 25.92
C SER A 109 -0.34 -24.44 25.55
N GLU A 110 0.60 -25.38 25.50
CA GLU A 110 0.38 -26.80 25.14
C GLU A 110 -0.81 -27.43 25.89
N GLY A 111 -0.96 -27.11 27.18
CA GLY A 111 -2.08 -27.57 27.99
C GLY A 111 -3.43 -26.98 27.54
N HIS A 112 -3.46 -25.69 27.20
CA HIS A 112 -4.66 -25.04 26.68
C HIS A 112 -5.03 -25.59 25.30
N GLY A 113 -4.04 -25.81 24.43
CA GLY A 113 -4.25 -26.43 23.11
C GLY A 113 -4.84 -27.83 23.23
N THR A 114 -4.30 -28.64 24.14
CA THR A 114 -4.81 -30.00 24.40
C THR A 114 -6.23 -29.99 24.93
N VAL A 115 -6.54 -29.11 25.89
CA VAL A 115 -7.90 -28.98 26.44
C VAL A 115 -8.87 -28.56 25.35
N ILE A 116 -8.53 -27.56 24.53
CA ILE A 116 -9.38 -27.10 23.43
C ILE A 116 -9.62 -28.21 22.39
N ALA A 117 -8.59 -28.98 22.05
CA ALA A 117 -8.70 -30.08 21.09
C ALA A 117 -9.54 -31.26 21.62
N ALA A 118 -9.49 -31.50 22.93
CA ALA A 118 -10.26 -32.55 23.61
C ALA A 118 -11.65 -32.08 24.08
N GLU A 119 -11.95 -30.78 24.03
CA GLU A 119 -13.19 -30.21 24.53
C GLU A 119 -14.37 -30.59 23.60
N THR A 120 -15.24 -31.46 24.10
CA THR A 120 -16.44 -31.91 23.38
C THR A 120 -17.70 -31.11 23.75
N ARG A 121 -17.62 -30.25 24.78
CA ARG A 121 -18.75 -29.41 25.19
C ARG A 121 -18.85 -28.21 24.26
N HIS A 122 -19.73 -28.30 23.28
CA HIS A 122 -20.19 -27.14 22.52
C HIS A 122 -21.39 -26.52 23.21
N PHE A 123 -21.16 -25.47 23.98
CA PHE A 123 -22.23 -24.63 24.51
C PHE A 123 -22.82 -23.80 23.37
N ALA A 124 -23.78 -24.37 22.65
CA ALA A 124 -24.66 -23.57 21.80
C ALA A 124 -25.41 -22.56 22.68
N THR A 125 -25.71 -21.39 22.13
CA THR A 125 -26.59 -20.44 22.81
C THR A 125 -27.93 -21.12 23.07
N THR A 126 -28.23 -21.40 24.34
CA THR A 126 -29.52 -21.94 24.72
C THR A 126 -30.56 -20.85 24.50
N ILE A 127 -31.58 -21.15 23.70
CA ILE A 127 -32.68 -20.22 23.51
C ILE A 127 -33.44 -20.13 24.83
N ASP A 128 -33.46 -18.95 25.42
CA ASP A 128 -34.33 -18.67 26.57
C ASP A 128 -35.80 -18.75 26.11
N ARG A 129 -36.50 -19.78 26.61
CA ARG A 129 -37.89 -20.07 26.25
C ARG A 129 -38.82 -18.94 26.67
N GLU A 130 -38.52 -18.26 27.78
CA GLU A 130 -39.34 -17.16 28.29
C GLU A 130 -39.24 -15.96 27.36
N GLN A 131 -38.02 -15.56 27.00
CA GLN A 131 -37.77 -14.47 26.04
C GLN A 131 -38.40 -14.75 24.66
N SER A 132 -38.31 -15.99 24.16
CA SER A 132 -38.97 -16.38 22.91
C SER A 132 -40.50 -16.29 23.00
N ALA A 133 -41.08 -16.68 24.14
CA ALA A 133 -42.52 -16.62 24.36
C ALA A 133 -43.02 -15.17 24.48
N GLU A 134 -42.28 -14.32 25.18
CA GLU A 134 -42.58 -12.88 25.28
C GLU A 134 -42.53 -12.20 23.92
N SER A 135 -41.47 -12.46 23.13
CA SER A 135 -41.33 -11.92 21.77
C SER A 135 -42.53 -12.32 20.89
N LYS A 136 -42.92 -13.60 20.93
CA LYS A 136 -44.11 -14.09 20.21
C LYS A 136 -45.40 -13.39 20.66
N ARG A 137 -45.56 -13.16 21.96
CA ARG A 137 -46.73 -12.46 22.52
C ARG A 137 -46.77 -11.00 22.08
N VAL A 138 -45.64 -10.32 22.09
CA VAL A 138 -45.50 -8.93 21.65
C VAL A 138 -45.83 -8.80 20.17
N TRP A 139 -45.27 -9.67 19.31
CA TRP A 139 -45.58 -9.66 17.87
C TRP A 139 -47.04 -9.90 17.57
N ARG A 140 -47.66 -10.91 18.18
CA ARG A 140 -49.10 -11.17 18.02
C ARG A 140 -49.95 -9.95 18.42
N LYS A 141 -49.59 -9.30 19.53
CA LYS A 141 -50.30 -8.10 20.01
C LYS A 141 -50.11 -6.93 19.05
N GLN A 142 -48.90 -6.75 18.54
CA GLN A 142 -48.56 -5.68 17.59
C GLN A 142 -49.32 -5.86 16.27
N GLU A 143 -49.27 -7.05 15.68
CA GLU A 143 -49.95 -7.37 14.43
C GLU A 143 -51.48 -7.19 14.56
N LYS A 144 -52.07 -7.69 15.65
CA LYS A 144 -53.49 -7.48 15.95
C LYS A 144 -53.85 -5.99 16.10
N SER A 145 -52.95 -5.19 16.69
CA SER A 145 -53.18 -3.75 16.82
C SER A 145 -53.07 -3.03 15.48
N LYS A 146 -52.13 -3.43 14.61
CA LYS A 146 -51.99 -2.91 13.24
C LYS A 146 -53.24 -3.21 12.43
N ASP A 147 -53.63 -4.48 12.36
CA ASP A 147 -54.83 -4.93 11.66
C ASP A 147 -56.11 -4.19 12.13
N ARG A 148 -56.26 -3.96 13.44
CA ARG A 148 -57.37 -3.14 13.95
C ARG A 148 -57.31 -1.68 13.47
N ASN A 149 -56.12 -1.09 13.44
CA ASN A 149 -55.94 0.27 12.97
C ASN A 149 -56.19 0.38 11.45
N ASP A 150 -55.70 -0.58 10.67
CA ASP A 150 -55.90 -0.65 9.23
C ASP A 150 -57.39 -0.80 8.88
N ARG A 151 -58.12 -1.68 9.57
CA ARG A 151 -59.58 -1.79 9.41
C ARG A 151 -60.32 -0.48 9.73
N ARG A 152 -59.86 0.28 10.72
CA ARG A 152 -60.46 1.58 11.07
C ARG A 152 -60.14 2.65 10.02
N ALA A 153 -58.90 2.67 9.53
CA ALA A 153 -58.45 3.62 8.51
C ALA A 153 -59.11 3.36 7.15
N ALA A 154 -59.36 2.09 6.80
CA ALA A 154 -59.93 1.67 5.53
C ALA A 154 -61.26 2.37 5.17
N LYS A 155 -62.07 2.77 6.17
CA LYS A 155 -63.36 3.44 5.93
C LYS A 155 -63.23 4.76 5.17
N PHE A 156 -62.18 5.54 5.45
CA PHE A 156 -61.98 6.88 4.90
C PHE A 156 -60.67 7.01 4.15
N ILE A 157 -60.04 5.90 3.77
CA ILE A 157 -58.71 5.90 3.16
C ILE A 157 -58.68 6.57 1.78
N ASN A 158 -59.78 6.48 1.04
CA ASN A 158 -59.94 7.11 -0.28
C ASN A 158 -60.74 8.42 -0.21
N ASN A 159 -61.00 8.98 0.98
CA ASN A 159 -61.71 10.25 1.10
C ASN A 159 -60.77 11.40 0.74
N GLN A 160 -61.00 12.03 -0.41
CA GLN A 160 -60.21 13.16 -0.90
C GLN A 160 -61.13 14.40 -1.01
N GLU A 161 -61.00 15.35 -0.09
CA GLU A 161 -61.93 16.49 0.05
C GLU A 161 -62.01 17.41 -1.19
N HIS A 162 -60.92 17.52 -1.96
CA HIS A 162 -60.82 18.41 -3.12
C HIS A 162 -60.35 17.70 -4.39
N TYR A 163 -60.73 16.43 -4.57
CA TYR A 163 -60.40 15.68 -5.79
C TYR A 163 -61.19 16.18 -7.00
N ARG A 164 -60.51 16.39 -8.14
CA ARG A 164 -61.10 16.74 -9.43
C ARG A 164 -60.76 15.65 -10.45
N ASP A 165 -61.80 15.06 -11.02
CA ASP A 165 -61.69 14.03 -12.06
C ASP A 165 -61.02 14.59 -13.33
N GLN A 166 -60.15 13.77 -13.95
CA GLN A 166 -59.36 14.12 -15.13
C GLN A 166 -60.04 13.74 -16.45
N LEU A 167 -61.19 13.05 -16.44
CA LEU A 167 -61.83 12.50 -17.65
C LEU A 167 -62.30 13.56 -18.67
N LEU A 168 -62.33 14.85 -18.33
CA LEU A 168 -62.63 15.92 -19.28
C LEU A 168 -61.33 16.41 -19.95
N GLN A 169 -61.05 15.87 -21.13
CA GLN A 169 -60.06 16.38 -22.09
C GLN A 169 -60.72 17.38 -23.04
#